data_AF-A0A523DFG9-F1
#
_entry.id   AF-A0A523DFG9-F1
#
_cell.length_a   1.000
_cell.length_b   1.000
_cell.length_c   1.000
_cell.angle_alpha   90.00
_cell.angle_beta   90.00
_cell.angle_gamma   90.00
#
_symmetry.space_group_name_H-M   'P 1'
#
loop_
_entity.id
_entity.type
_entity.pdbx_description
1 polymer ?
#
loop_
_entity_poly.entity_id
_entity_poly.type
_entity_poly.pdbx_seq_one_letter_code
_entity_poly.pdbx_strand_id
1 'polypeptide(L)'
;MRRHVISLVGAVLLSVGSVSFLVAQTPDSAEIMFEAARQMELIDGDLEAAIEQYEAIVARHPDRRAIVAEALLRIGSGYEKLDQTGARQVYERLVSDYADQTRFVAEARDRLAQFEDAASPPTMTVRELMRSGGQAQGRVSYPTNNPFFVVSGDGQTFVYTDGADLAVRNMATGEAQHMYGVDWTGDEFFAGPVLSRDGMKVAFMRFPNRPGGTTRLEVDSLGGGHREMMFDFGELGNFETRDWSPDGANVLIVGQAADQSRLLATVNLEDKSLR
;
A
#
# COMPACT_ATOMS: atom_id res chain seq x y z
N MET A 1 -36.85 -13.47 92.17
CA MET A 1 -38.04 -13.48 91.30
C MET A 1 -37.72 -12.75 90.01
N ARG A 2 -37.82 -13.44 88.84
CA ARG A 2 -38.02 -12.93 87.46
C ARG A 2 -37.02 -11.85 86.93
N ARG A 3 -36.46 -11.88 85.72
CA ARG A 3 -36.63 -12.65 84.47
C ARG A 3 -35.43 -12.32 83.57
N HIS A 4 -35.10 -13.23 82.65
CA HIS A 4 -34.06 -13.20 81.61
C HIS A 4 -34.18 -12.03 80.60
N VAL A 5 -33.10 -11.80 79.81
CA VAL A 5 -33.03 -11.56 78.33
C VAL A 5 -31.57 -11.13 77.99
N ILE A 6 -30.69 -12.00 77.45
CA ILE A 6 -30.38 -12.37 76.04
C ILE A 6 -29.23 -11.55 75.39
N SER A 7 -28.16 -12.28 75.00
CA SER A 7 -27.19 -12.08 73.87
C SER A 7 -26.35 -10.80 73.81
N LEU A 8 -25.14 -10.73 73.22
CA LEU A 8 -24.55 -11.41 72.06
C LEU A 8 -23.01 -11.28 72.07
N VAL A 9 -22.38 -12.15 71.26
CA VAL A 9 -20.96 -12.43 70.96
C VAL A 9 -20.13 -11.23 70.42
N GLY A 10 -18.82 -11.21 70.71
CA GLY A 10 -17.80 -10.44 69.98
C GLY A 10 -16.39 -10.98 70.20
N ALA A 11 -15.85 -11.68 69.19
CA ALA A 11 -14.62 -12.47 69.23
C ALA A 11 -13.32 -11.64 69.14
N VAL A 12 -12.29 -12.13 69.85
CA VAL A 12 -10.89 -11.68 69.78
C VAL A 12 -10.16 -12.48 68.70
N LEU A 13 -9.49 -11.80 67.77
CA LEU A 13 -8.58 -12.40 66.78
C LEU A 13 -7.21 -11.74 66.88
N LEU A 14 -6.27 -12.45 67.49
CA LEU A 14 -4.82 -12.20 67.45
C LEU A 14 -4.25 -12.92 66.22
N SER A 15 -3.87 -12.17 65.19
CA SER A 15 -3.11 -12.70 64.05
C SER A 15 -1.61 -12.46 64.27
N VAL A 16 -0.87 -13.55 64.47
CA VAL A 16 0.59 -13.59 64.42
C VAL A 16 1.02 -13.53 62.95
N GLY A 17 1.80 -12.52 62.57
CA GLY A 17 2.30 -12.33 61.22
C GLY A 17 3.46 -13.28 60.90
N SER A 18 3.33 -14.06 59.84
CA SER A 18 4.43 -14.81 59.22
C SER A 18 5.20 -13.88 58.29
N VAL A 19 6.47 -13.62 58.59
CA VAL A 19 7.39 -12.92 57.68
C VAL A 19 7.87 -13.94 56.64
N SER A 20 7.34 -13.87 55.43
CA SER A 20 7.87 -14.60 54.27
C SER A 20 9.11 -13.88 53.77
N PHE A 21 10.27 -14.53 53.83
CA PHE A 21 11.47 -14.08 53.13
C PHE A 21 11.23 -14.20 51.63
N LEU A 22 11.04 -13.06 50.95
CA LEU A 22 11.22 -12.97 49.50
C LEU A 22 12.71 -13.15 49.22
N VAL A 23 13.10 -14.32 48.71
CA VAL A 23 14.42 -14.51 48.12
C VAL A 23 14.47 -13.65 46.86
N ALA A 24 15.18 -12.53 46.92
CA ALA A 24 15.60 -11.83 45.72
C ALA A 24 16.57 -12.76 44.97
N GLN A 25 16.12 -13.33 43.86
CA GLN A 25 17.00 -14.10 42.98
C GLN A 25 17.94 -13.11 42.30
N THR A 26 19.24 -13.27 42.53
CA THR A 26 20.27 -12.60 41.73
C THR A 26 20.09 -13.02 40.28
N PRO A 27 20.06 -12.10 39.30
CA PRO A 27 19.91 -12.44 37.89
C PRO A 27 20.95 -13.47 37.48
N ASP A 28 20.53 -14.47 36.71
CA ASP A 28 21.42 -15.50 36.21
C ASP A 28 22.44 -14.89 35.23
N SER A 29 23.64 -15.47 35.13
CA SER A 29 24.70 -14.98 34.24
C SER A 29 24.24 -14.88 32.78
N ALA A 30 23.40 -15.81 32.33
CA ALA A 30 22.83 -15.80 30.98
C ALA A 30 21.87 -14.62 30.75
N GLU A 31 21.08 -14.25 31.77
CA GLU A 31 20.15 -13.13 31.71
C GLU A 31 20.91 -11.79 31.66
N ILE A 32 21.98 -11.66 32.44
CA ILE A 32 22.85 -10.48 32.41
C ILE A 32 23.50 -10.31 31.04
N MET A 33 24.04 -11.40 30.48
CA MET A 33 24.63 -11.37 29.13
C MET A 33 23.58 -11.02 28.07
N PHE A 34 22.38 -11.59 28.17
CA PHE A 34 21.29 -11.33 27.23
C PHE A 34 20.84 -9.86 27.26
N GLU A 35 20.73 -9.29 28.46
CA GLU A 35 20.32 -7.90 28.62
C GLU A 35 21.40 -6.93 28.08
N ALA A 36 22.68 -7.25 28.26
CA ALA A 36 23.78 -6.49 27.68
C ALA A 36 23.74 -6.52 26.14
N ALA A 37 23.50 -7.69 25.54
CA ALA A 37 23.33 -7.83 24.09
C ALA A 37 22.13 -7.03 23.58
N ARG A 38 21.02 -7.02 24.32
CA ARG A 38 19.81 -6.26 23.97
C ARG A 38 20.03 -4.75 24.03
N GLN A 39 20.82 -4.28 24.99
CA GLN A 39 21.23 -2.89 25.06
C GLN A 39 22.03 -2.49 23.82
N MET A 40 22.98 -3.33 23.38
CA MET A 40 23.76 -3.09 22.16
C MET A 40 22.85 -3.04 20.92
N GLU A 41 21.90 -3.99 20.79
CA GLU A 41 20.97 -4.04 19.66
C GLU A 41 20.05 -2.81 19.60
N LEU A 42 19.43 -2.45 20.72
CA LEU A 42 18.29 -1.52 20.74
C LEU A 42 18.68 -0.07 21.07
N ILE A 43 19.76 0.14 21.81
CA ILE A 43 20.18 1.48 22.27
C ILE A 43 21.40 1.96 21.49
N ASP A 44 22.43 1.12 21.41
CA ASP A 44 23.67 1.51 20.74
C ASP A 44 23.58 1.33 19.22
N GLY A 45 22.63 0.50 18.75
CA GLY A 45 22.44 0.17 17.34
C GLY A 45 23.54 -0.71 16.76
N ASP A 46 24.40 -1.27 17.62
CA ASP A 46 25.51 -2.13 17.23
C ASP A 46 25.01 -3.57 17.06
N LEU A 47 24.41 -3.82 15.90
CA LEU A 47 23.82 -5.11 15.56
C LEU A 47 24.88 -6.21 15.45
N GLU A 48 26.08 -5.91 14.97
CA GLU A 48 27.17 -6.89 14.81
C GLU A 48 27.66 -7.37 16.18
N ALA A 49 27.99 -6.43 17.09
CA ALA A 49 28.41 -6.80 18.43
C ALA A 49 27.29 -7.49 19.23
N ALA A 50 26.03 -7.07 19.04
CA ALA A 50 24.89 -7.73 19.66
C ALA A 50 24.74 -9.19 19.19
N ILE A 51 24.89 -9.45 17.88
CA ILE A 51 24.86 -10.81 17.31
C ILE A 51 25.94 -11.67 17.93
N GLU A 52 27.19 -11.19 18.04
CA GLU A 52 28.29 -11.93 18.66
C GLU A 52 27.97 -12.32 20.11
N GLN A 53 27.38 -11.40 20.89
CA GLN A 53 26.99 -11.70 22.27
C GLN A 53 25.84 -12.70 22.34
N TYR A 54 24.85 -12.60 21.46
CA TYR A 54 23.77 -13.58 21.37
C TYR A 54 24.30 -14.97 20.99
N GLU A 55 25.23 -15.06 20.05
CA GLU A 55 25.88 -16.33 19.67
C GLU A 55 26.66 -16.94 20.85
N ALA A 56 27.36 -16.10 21.63
CA ALA A 56 28.04 -16.55 22.84
C ALA A 56 27.05 -17.11 23.88
N ILE A 57 25.85 -16.54 24.02
CA ILE A 57 24.80 -17.06 24.91
C ILE A 57 24.30 -18.42 24.42
N VAL A 58 24.03 -18.55 23.12
CA VAL A 58 23.61 -19.82 22.49
C VAL A 58 24.65 -20.92 22.74
N ALA A 59 25.94 -20.58 22.68
CA ALA A 59 27.04 -21.53 22.87
C ALA A 59 27.29 -21.91 24.34
N ARG A 60 27.20 -20.95 25.27
CA ARG A 60 27.59 -21.13 26.67
C ARG A 60 26.45 -21.59 27.58
N HIS A 61 25.21 -21.29 27.21
CA HIS A 61 24.03 -21.54 28.04
C HIS A 61 22.94 -22.35 27.32
N PRO A 62 23.27 -23.49 26.68
CA PRO A 62 22.29 -24.28 25.92
C PRO A 62 21.15 -24.84 26.78
N ASP A 63 21.34 -24.92 28.10
CA ASP A 63 20.34 -25.32 29.08
C ASP A 63 19.26 -24.25 29.32
N ARG A 64 19.56 -22.97 29.04
CA ARG A 64 18.63 -21.84 29.16
C ARG A 64 17.76 -21.69 27.92
N ARG A 65 16.97 -22.71 27.62
CA ARG A 65 16.18 -22.82 26.38
C ARG A 65 15.39 -21.56 26.01
N ALA A 66 14.73 -20.91 26.96
CA ALA A 66 13.95 -19.70 26.69
C ALA A 66 14.84 -18.51 26.26
N ILE A 67 15.96 -18.29 26.95
CA ILE A 67 16.92 -17.22 26.62
C ILE A 67 17.59 -17.51 25.28
N VAL A 68 17.96 -18.78 25.03
CA VAL A 68 18.60 -19.20 23.79
C VAL A 68 17.63 -19.08 22.60
N ALA A 69 16.36 -19.44 22.77
CA ALA A 69 15.35 -19.28 21.74
C ALA A 69 15.13 -17.81 21.38
N GLU A 70 15.09 -16.92 22.38
CA GLU A 70 15.03 -15.48 22.12
C GLU A 70 16.30 -14.98 21.44
N ALA A 71 17.48 -15.41 21.88
CA ALA A 71 18.75 -15.02 21.29
C ALA A 71 18.84 -15.44 19.81
N LEU A 72 18.41 -16.66 19.46
CA LEU A 72 18.35 -17.11 18.07
C LEU A 72 17.40 -16.25 17.23
N LEU A 73 16.23 -15.88 17.76
CA LEU A 73 15.31 -14.99 17.06
C LEU A 73 15.95 -13.61 16.80
N ARG A 74 16.67 -13.08 17.79
CA ARG A 74 17.40 -11.80 17.69
C ARG A 74 18.55 -11.87 16.69
N ILE A 75 19.32 -12.95 16.67
CA ILE A 75 20.38 -13.17 15.68
C ILE A 75 19.80 -13.18 14.26
N GLY A 76 18.72 -13.95 14.04
CA GLY A 76 18.05 -13.97 12.74
C GLY A 76 17.58 -12.58 12.29
N SER A 77 17.01 -11.80 13.22
CA SER A 77 16.55 -10.43 12.92
C SER A 77 17.71 -9.46 12.68
N GLY A 78 18.83 -9.63 13.40
CA GLY A 78 20.05 -8.89 13.16
C GLY A 78 20.61 -9.14 11.76
N TYR A 79 20.68 -10.41 11.33
CA TYR A 79 21.08 -10.76 9.97
C TYR A 79 20.14 -10.18 8.91
N GLU A 80 18.82 -10.17 9.13
CA GLU A 80 17.88 -9.48 8.24
C GLU A 80 18.18 -7.97 8.11
N LYS A 81 18.39 -7.29 9.24
CA LYS A 81 18.64 -5.83 9.26
C LYS A 81 19.98 -5.45 8.62
N LEU A 82 20.98 -6.34 8.68
CA LEU A 82 22.31 -6.15 8.10
C LEU A 82 22.42 -6.65 6.65
N ASP A 83 21.32 -7.17 6.07
CA ASP A 83 21.31 -7.80 4.74
C ASP A 83 22.36 -8.92 4.61
N GLN A 84 22.59 -9.66 5.70
CA GLN A 84 23.56 -10.75 5.76
C GLN A 84 22.91 -12.10 5.46
N THR A 85 23.63 -12.95 4.74
CA THR A 85 23.21 -14.32 4.48
C THR A 85 23.28 -15.14 5.77
N GLY A 86 22.20 -15.84 6.13
CA GLY A 86 22.20 -16.75 7.28
C GLY A 86 20.96 -16.64 8.17
N ALA A 87 20.20 -15.53 8.09
CA ALA A 87 18.98 -15.31 8.85
C ALA A 87 18.01 -16.52 8.79
N ARG A 88 17.75 -17.02 7.57
CA ARG A 88 16.90 -18.19 7.33
C ARG A 88 17.35 -19.43 8.12
N GLN A 89 18.65 -19.74 8.11
CA GLN A 89 19.20 -20.92 8.79
C GLN A 89 19.06 -20.81 10.31
N VAL A 90 19.20 -19.59 10.84
CA VAL A 90 19.02 -19.32 12.28
C VAL A 90 17.57 -19.51 12.70
N TYR A 91 16.61 -19.01 11.90
CA TYR A 91 15.19 -19.24 12.16
C TYR A 91 14.78 -20.71 12.00
N GLU A 92 15.30 -21.41 10.99
CA GLU A 92 15.08 -22.85 10.82
C GLU A 92 15.57 -23.64 12.04
N ARG A 93 16.75 -23.30 12.56
CA ARG A 93 17.30 -23.88 13.79
C ARG A 93 16.41 -23.59 14.99
N LEU A 94 15.92 -22.36 15.16
CA LEU A 94 15.00 -22.00 16.24
C LEU A 94 13.70 -22.84 16.18
N VAL A 95 13.11 -23.00 15.00
CA VAL A 95 11.89 -23.80 14.82
C VAL A 95 12.13 -25.30 15.05
N SER A 96 13.29 -25.82 14.62
CA SER A 96 13.67 -27.23 14.77
C SER A 96 14.02 -27.59 16.22
N ASP A 97 14.97 -26.86 16.81
CA ASP A 97 15.65 -27.29 18.04
C ASP A 97 14.94 -26.80 19.31
N TYR A 98 14.08 -25.77 19.18
CA TYR A 98 13.38 -25.09 20.28
C TYR A 98 11.87 -25.00 20.06
N ALA A 99 11.27 -26.02 19.43
CA ALA A 99 9.84 -26.10 19.12
C ALA A 99 8.90 -25.91 20.33
N ASP A 100 9.37 -26.19 21.55
CA ASP A 100 8.68 -25.97 22.82
C ASP A 100 8.55 -24.49 23.21
N GLN A 101 9.40 -23.62 22.66
CA GLN A 101 9.42 -22.18 22.93
C GLN A 101 8.47 -21.44 21.98
N THR A 102 7.17 -21.74 22.12
CA THR A 102 6.10 -21.43 21.16
C THR A 102 6.04 -19.97 20.70
N ARG A 103 6.27 -19.01 21.60
CA ARG A 103 6.25 -17.57 21.25
C ARG A 103 7.30 -17.22 20.19
N PHE A 104 8.55 -17.65 20.40
CA PHE A 104 9.66 -17.34 19.50
C PHE A 104 9.58 -18.14 18.20
N VAL A 105 9.10 -19.39 18.30
CA VAL A 105 8.88 -20.26 17.13
C VAL A 105 7.81 -19.70 16.20
N ALA A 106 6.73 -19.13 16.75
CA ALA A 106 5.70 -18.48 15.95
C ALA A 106 6.29 -17.32 15.14
N GLU A 107 7.03 -16.43 15.80
CA GLU A 107 7.66 -15.29 15.13
C GLU A 107 8.70 -15.73 14.08
N ALA A 108 9.51 -16.75 14.39
CA ALA A 108 10.47 -17.30 13.44
C ALA A 108 9.80 -17.91 12.20
N ARG A 109 8.63 -18.55 12.36
CA ARG A 109 7.85 -19.07 11.23
C ARG A 109 7.29 -17.95 10.35
N ASP A 110 6.81 -16.88 10.97
CA ASP A 110 6.31 -15.71 10.23
C ASP A 110 7.45 -15.06 9.41
N ARG A 111 8.68 -15.04 9.95
CA ARG A 111 9.88 -14.59 9.23
C ARG A 111 10.25 -15.53 8.08
N LEU A 112 10.23 -16.85 8.33
CA LEU A 112 10.50 -17.86 7.29
C LEU A 112 9.51 -17.80 6.12
N ALA A 113 8.23 -17.54 6.39
CA ALA A 113 7.22 -17.36 5.34
C ALA A 113 7.54 -16.16 4.43
N GLN A 114 8.05 -15.06 4.99
CA GLN A 114 8.47 -13.90 4.19
C GLN A 114 9.65 -14.21 3.26
N PHE A 115 10.56 -15.09 3.68
CA PHE A 115 11.63 -15.58 2.79
C PHE A 115 11.09 -16.46 1.65
N GLU A 116 10.01 -17.21 1.87
CA GLU A 116 9.36 -18.02 0.82
C GLU A 116 8.55 -17.16 -0.15
N ASP A 117 7.89 -16.11 0.34
CA ASP A 117 7.20 -15.12 -0.48
C ASP A 117 8.19 -14.28 -1.31
N ALA A 118 9.35 -13.93 -0.75
CA ALA A 118 10.41 -13.22 -1.45
C ALA A 118 11.21 -14.13 -2.42
N ALA A 119 11.36 -15.42 -2.10
CA ALA A 119 12.01 -16.41 -2.95
C ALA A 119 11.09 -16.94 -4.07
N SER A 120 9.77 -16.78 -3.92
CA SER A 120 8.84 -16.97 -5.02
C SER A 120 9.09 -15.84 -6.02
N PRO A 121 9.51 -16.13 -7.26
CA PRO A 121 9.63 -15.07 -8.26
C PRO A 121 8.27 -14.38 -8.35
N PRO A 122 8.21 -13.04 -8.40
CA PRO A 122 6.95 -12.32 -8.58
C PRO A 122 6.29 -12.91 -9.82
N THR A 123 5.26 -13.73 -9.60
CA THR A 123 4.60 -14.39 -10.71
C THR A 123 3.77 -13.31 -11.33
N MET A 124 4.15 -12.88 -12.53
CA MET A 124 3.38 -11.92 -13.30
C MET A 124 1.96 -12.48 -13.45
N THR A 125 1.02 -11.91 -12.68
CA THR A 125 -0.39 -12.26 -12.80
C THR A 125 -1.01 -11.33 -13.82
N VAL A 126 -1.71 -11.92 -14.80
CA VAL A 126 -2.46 -11.16 -15.79
C VAL A 126 -3.91 -11.11 -15.34
N ARG A 127 -4.42 -9.90 -15.11
CA ARG A 127 -5.84 -9.66 -14.79
C ARG A 127 -6.49 -8.88 -15.92
N GLU A 128 -7.58 -9.40 -16.48
CA GLU A 128 -8.38 -8.67 -17.47
C GLU A 128 -9.07 -7.48 -16.78
N LEU A 129 -8.67 -6.25 -17.14
CA LEU A 129 -9.24 -5.01 -16.59
C LEU A 129 -10.40 -4.45 -17.42
N MET A 130 -10.52 -4.84 -18.68
CA MET A 130 -11.63 -4.44 -19.54
C MET A 130 -11.60 -5.29 -20.80
N ARG A 131 -12.78 -5.50 -21.37
CA ARG A 131 -12.95 -5.99 -22.73
C ARG A 131 -13.42 -4.85 -23.61
N SER A 132 -12.53 -4.32 -24.45
CA SER A 132 -12.90 -3.32 -25.47
C SER A 132 -13.54 -4.01 -26.68
N GLY A 133 -14.47 -3.32 -27.35
CA GLY A 133 -15.07 -3.78 -28.61
C GLY A 133 -16.26 -4.75 -28.48
N GLY A 134 -17.09 -4.60 -27.43
CA GLY A 134 -18.32 -5.38 -27.26
C GLY A 134 -19.53 -4.51 -26.91
N GLN A 135 -20.72 -4.97 -27.30
CA GLN A 135 -22.02 -4.44 -26.84
C GLN A 135 -22.23 -4.78 -25.36
N ALA A 136 -21.42 -4.22 -24.46
CA ALA A 136 -21.64 -4.38 -23.04
C ALA A 136 -22.82 -3.48 -22.63
N GLN A 137 -23.91 -4.11 -22.16
CA GLN A 137 -25.04 -3.45 -21.52
C GLN A 137 -25.85 -2.46 -22.41
N GLY A 138 -26.06 -2.78 -23.69
CA GLY A 138 -26.87 -1.93 -24.58
C GLY A 138 -26.19 -0.62 -24.97
N ARG A 139 -24.87 -0.50 -24.73
CA ARG A 139 -24.06 0.64 -25.10
C ARG A 139 -23.26 0.30 -26.36
N VAL A 140 -23.32 1.21 -27.34
CA VAL A 140 -22.56 1.08 -28.58
C VAL A 140 -21.12 1.51 -28.29
N SER A 141 -20.30 0.56 -27.83
CA SER A 141 -18.84 0.70 -27.91
C SER A 141 -18.46 0.63 -29.38
N TYR A 142 -17.88 1.70 -29.92
CA TYR A 142 -17.20 1.60 -31.21
C TYR A 142 -16.00 0.67 -30.99
N PRO A 143 -15.72 -0.26 -31.92
CA PRO A 143 -14.48 -1.02 -31.90
C PRO A 143 -13.33 -0.10 -32.31
N THR A 144 -13.01 0.89 -31.47
CA THR A 144 -11.67 1.44 -31.46
C THR A 144 -10.81 0.33 -30.90
N ASN A 145 -10.04 -0.37 -31.75
CA ASN A 145 -9.09 -1.42 -31.34
C ASN A 145 -7.98 -0.91 -30.40
N ASN A 146 -8.15 0.25 -29.75
CA ASN A 146 -7.17 0.91 -28.91
C ASN A 146 -7.87 1.85 -27.90
N PRO A 147 -8.49 1.33 -26.82
CA PRO A 147 -8.98 2.18 -25.75
C PRO A 147 -7.81 2.95 -25.13
N PHE A 148 -7.97 4.26 -24.92
CA PHE A 148 -7.00 5.03 -24.14
C PHE A 148 -7.28 4.83 -22.66
N PHE A 149 -6.22 4.74 -21.86
CA PHE A 149 -6.35 4.55 -20.42
C PHE A 149 -5.17 5.17 -19.66
N VAL A 150 -5.41 5.40 -18.38
CA VAL A 150 -4.41 5.84 -17.40
C VAL A 150 -4.70 5.19 -16.05
N VAL A 151 -3.65 4.87 -15.31
CA VAL A 151 -3.72 4.36 -13.94
C VAL A 151 -3.16 5.42 -13.01
N SER A 152 -3.78 5.65 -11.86
CA SER A 152 -3.26 6.55 -10.83
C SER A 152 -1.93 6.05 -10.29
N GLY A 153 -1.10 6.97 -9.78
CA GLY A 153 0.23 6.62 -9.26
C GLY A 153 0.22 5.64 -8.08
N ASP A 154 -0.89 5.56 -7.34
CA ASP A 154 -1.11 4.61 -6.25
C ASP A 154 -1.71 3.26 -6.71
N GLY A 155 -2.00 3.11 -8.00
CA GLY A 155 -2.56 1.90 -8.60
C GLY A 155 -4.03 1.61 -8.26
N GLN A 156 -4.74 2.53 -7.58
CA GLN A 156 -6.11 2.28 -7.11
C GLN A 156 -7.19 2.69 -8.13
N THR A 157 -6.88 3.62 -9.02
CA THR A 157 -7.84 4.19 -9.97
C THR A 157 -7.39 3.92 -11.39
N PHE A 158 -8.29 3.39 -12.20
CA PHE A 158 -8.11 3.16 -13.62
C PHE A 158 -9.14 3.99 -14.38
N VAL A 159 -8.68 4.97 -15.15
CA VAL A 159 -9.55 5.79 -16.02
C VAL A 159 -9.36 5.35 -17.44
N TYR A 160 -10.45 5.19 -18.17
CA TYR A 160 -10.41 4.74 -19.55
C TYR A 160 -11.44 5.44 -20.41
N THR A 161 -11.15 5.48 -21.70
CA THR A 161 -12.09 5.85 -22.76
C THR A 161 -12.28 4.68 -23.71
N ASP A 162 -13.53 4.31 -24.00
CA ASP A 162 -13.90 3.32 -25.02
C ASP A 162 -14.97 3.93 -25.93
N GLY A 163 -14.54 4.48 -27.06
CA GLY A 163 -15.39 5.32 -27.92
C GLY A 163 -15.91 6.56 -27.19
N ALA A 164 -17.19 6.53 -26.82
CA ALA A 164 -17.85 7.63 -26.11
C ALA A 164 -18.11 7.35 -24.63
N ASP A 165 -17.65 6.21 -24.11
CA ASP A 165 -17.62 5.95 -22.68
C ASP A 165 -16.32 6.50 -22.11
N LEU A 166 -16.42 7.37 -21.12
CA LEU A 166 -15.31 7.74 -20.24
C LEU A 166 -15.70 7.32 -18.83
N ALA A 167 -14.90 6.44 -18.24
CA ALA A 167 -15.25 5.79 -16.99
C ALA A 167 -14.03 5.64 -16.08
N VAL A 168 -14.35 5.57 -14.79
CA VAL A 168 -13.40 5.50 -13.68
C VAL A 168 -13.67 4.20 -12.95
N ARG A 169 -12.65 3.35 -12.85
CA ARG A 169 -12.74 2.04 -12.22
C ARG A 169 -11.87 1.99 -10.97
N ASN A 170 -12.45 1.49 -9.89
CA ASN A 170 -11.71 1.11 -8.69
C ASN A 170 -11.00 -0.23 -8.94
N MET A 171 -9.68 -0.24 -8.77
CA MET A 171 -8.84 -1.40 -9.06
C MET A 171 -8.94 -2.52 -8.01
N ALA A 172 -9.36 -2.19 -6.78
CA ALA A 172 -9.54 -3.16 -5.71
C ALA A 172 -10.89 -3.87 -5.82
N THR A 173 -11.99 -3.11 -5.97
CA THR A 173 -13.35 -3.66 -6.02
C THR A 173 -13.76 -4.10 -7.42
N GLY A 174 -13.12 -3.56 -8.45
CA GLY A 174 -13.51 -3.75 -9.84
C GLY A 174 -14.75 -2.96 -10.26
N GLU A 175 -15.31 -2.13 -9.39
CA GLU A 175 -16.47 -1.28 -9.67
C GLU A 175 -16.10 -0.15 -10.63
N ALA A 176 -16.94 0.12 -11.62
CA ALA A 176 -16.75 1.18 -12.61
C ALA A 176 -17.87 2.22 -12.52
N GLN A 177 -17.49 3.48 -12.38
CA GLN A 177 -18.36 4.64 -12.48
C GLN A 177 -18.19 5.27 -13.87
N HIS A 178 -19.27 5.27 -14.64
CA HIS A 178 -19.30 5.90 -15.96
C HIS A 178 -19.56 7.39 -15.82
N MET A 179 -18.63 8.22 -16.27
CA MET A 179 -18.78 9.68 -16.28
C MET A 179 -19.54 10.15 -17.54
N TYR A 180 -19.41 9.41 -18.65
CA TYR A 180 -20.03 9.71 -19.96
C TYR A 180 -20.55 8.45 -20.66
N GLY A 181 -21.15 8.61 -21.84
CA GLY A 181 -21.52 7.48 -22.71
C GLY A 181 -22.75 6.66 -22.31
N VAL A 182 -23.49 7.08 -21.27
CA VAL A 182 -24.73 6.42 -20.83
C VAL A 182 -25.86 6.58 -21.86
N ASP A 183 -25.97 7.75 -22.48
CA ASP A 183 -26.99 8.11 -23.48
C ASP A 183 -26.34 8.63 -24.77
N TRP A 184 -25.39 7.88 -25.31
CA TRP A 184 -24.59 8.35 -26.45
C TRP A 184 -25.42 8.49 -27.74
N THR A 185 -25.31 9.65 -28.39
CA THR A 185 -26.10 10.01 -29.58
C THR A 185 -25.39 9.81 -30.92
N GLY A 186 -24.11 9.43 -30.93
CA GLY A 186 -23.33 9.31 -32.17
C GLY A 186 -22.38 10.47 -32.45
N ASP A 187 -22.45 11.53 -31.67
CA ASP A 187 -22.02 12.86 -32.13
C ASP A 187 -20.61 13.25 -31.72
N GLU A 188 -20.03 12.53 -30.78
CA GLU A 188 -18.77 12.87 -30.13
C GLU A 188 -18.09 11.60 -29.58
N PHE A 189 -16.78 11.65 -29.36
CA PHE A 189 -16.03 10.59 -28.67
C PHE A 189 -14.97 11.20 -27.76
N PHE A 190 -14.47 10.41 -26.81
CA PHE A 190 -13.48 10.85 -25.82
C PHE A 190 -12.18 10.07 -26.01
N ALA A 191 -11.04 10.75 -25.85
CA ALA A 191 -9.74 10.12 -26.00
C ALA A 191 -8.66 10.81 -25.16
N GLY A 192 -7.56 10.08 -24.95
CA GLY A 192 -6.41 10.52 -24.16
C GLY A 192 -6.82 11.03 -22.77
N PRO A 193 -7.36 10.20 -21.86
CA PRO A 193 -7.52 10.60 -20.49
C PRO A 193 -6.16 10.63 -19.78
N VAL A 194 -5.89 11.69 -19.03
CA VAL A 194 -4.71 11.80 -18.16
C VAL A 194 -5.11 12.31 -16.79
N LEU A 195 -4.63 11.66 -15.74
CA LEU A 195 -4.93 11.98 -14.35
C LEU A 195 -4.03 13.10 -13.83
N SER A 196 -4.60 14.00 -13.05
CA SER A 196 -3.80 14.92 -12.24
C SER A 196 -2.98 14.14 -11.22
N ARG A 197 -1.87 14.73 -10.78
CA ARG A 197 -0.91 14.08 -9.87
C ARG A 197 -1.52 13.67 -8.52
N ASP A 198 -2.49 14.43 -8.04
CA ASP A 198 -3.26 14.14 -6.83
C ASP A 198 -4.37 13.09 -7.05
N GLY A 199 -4.57 12.63 -8.28
CA GLY A 199 -5.61 11.67 -8.65
C GLY A 199 -7.03 12.21 -8.53
N MET A 200 -7.23 13.53 -8.43
CA MET A 200 -8.55 14.12 -8.18
C MET A 200 -9.24 14.62 -9.45
N LYS A 201 -8.49 14.85 -10.53
CA LYS A 201 -8.99 15.38 -11.80
C LYS A 201 -8.55 14.51 -12.96
N VAL A 202 -9.33 14.54 -14.03
CA VAL A 202 -8.99 13.96 -15.32
C VAL A 202 -9.07 15.03 -16.39
N ALA A 203 -8.01 15.15 -17.18
CA ALA A 203 -8.02 15.91 -18.43
C ALA A 203 -8.21 14.92 -19.59
N PHE A 204 -9.05 15.27 -20.55
CA PHE A 204 -9.31 14.42 -21.72
C PHE A 204 -9.69 15.28 -22.93
N MET A 205 -9.54 14.69 -24.11
CA MET A 205 -10.02 15.28 -25.34
C MET A 205 -11.45 14.85 -25.61
N ARG A 206 -12.26 15.82 -26.00
CA ARG A 206 -13.57 15.61 -26.58
C ARG A 206 -13.51 15.94 -28.06
N PHE A 207 -13.74 14.91 -28.86
CA PHE A 207 -13.72 15.03 -30.31
C PHE A 207 -15.14 15.06 -30.87
N PRO A 208 -15.40 15.92 -31.85
CA PRO A 208 -16.65 15.90 -32.60
C PRO A 208 -16.64 14.73 -33.59
N ASN A 209 -17.78 14.08 -33.73
CA ASN A 209 -18.05 13.11 -34.80
C ASN A 209 -19.00 13.68 -35.87
N ARG A 210 -19.26 15.00 -35.81
CA ARG A 210 -20.09 15.75 -36.76
C ARG A 210 -19.26 16.75 -37.57
N PRO A 211 -19.61 17.00 -38.84
CA PRO A 211 -18.97 18.05 -39.63
C PRO A 211 -19.06 19.42 -38.94
N GLY A 212 -17.95 20.16 -38.92
CA GLY A 212 -17.87 21.51 -38.35
C GLY A 212 -17.81 21.58 -36.82
N GLY A 213 -17.78 20.44 -36.12
CA GLY A 213 -17.45 20.42 -34.70
C GLY A 213 -15.95 20.65 -34.48
N THR A 214 -15.58 21.02 -33.26
CA THR A 214 -14.19 21.31 -32.87
C THR A 214 -13.72 20.40 -31.74
N THR A 215 -12.43 20.05 -31.77
CA THR A 215 -11.79 19.29 -30.69
C THR A 215 -11.60 20.18 -29.46
N ARG A 216 -11.90 19.66 -28.27
CA ARG A 216 -11.82 20.41 -27.01
C ARG A 216 -11.03 19.65 -25.96
N LEU A 217 -10.21 20.39 -25.21
CA LEU A 217 -9.65 19.93 -23.95
C LEU A 217 -10.64 20.24 -22.83
N GLU A 218 -11.11 19.20 -22.14
CA GLU A 218 -11.95 19.31 -20.96
C GLU A 218 -11.24 18.71 -19.73
N VAL A 219 -11.52 19.29 -18.56
CA VAL A 219 -11.06 18.79 -17.26
C VAL A 219 -12.28 18.55 -16.39
N ASP A 220 -12.34 17.39 -15.75
CA ASP A 220 -13.42 17.00 -14.85
C ASP A 220 -12.87 16.50 -13.51
N SER A 221 -13.66 16.66 -12.45
CA SER A 221 -13.35 16.15 -11.13
C SER A 221 -13.83 14.70 -11.00
N LEU A 222 -12.97 13.79 -10.54
CA LEU A 222 -13.33 12.36 -10.43
C LEU A 222 -14.43 12.06 -9.41
N GLY A 223 -14.64 12.95 -8.42
CA GLY A 223 -15.79 12.89 -7.50
C GLY A 223 -17.12 13.38 -8.09
N GLY A 224 -17.11 13.79 -9.36
CA GLY A 224 -18.22 14.47 -10.02
C GLY A 224 -18.39 15.93 -9.58
N GLY A 225 -19.23 16.66 -10.30
CA GLY A 225 -19.73 17.97 -9.86
C GLY A 225 -18.96 19.20 -10.35
N HIS A 226 -17.83 19.05 -11.06
CA HIS A 226 -17.19 20.20 -11.70
C HIS A 226 -16.43 19.81 -12.97
N ARG A 227 -17.02 20.20 -14.11
CA ARG A 227 -16.46 20.11 -15.45
C ARG A 227 -16.15 21.50 -15.96
N GLU A 228 -15.00 21.63 -16.60
CA GLU A 228 -14.60 22.88 -17.23
C GLU A 228 -13.92 22.63 -18.58
N MET A 229 -14.33 23.40 -19.59
CA MET A 229 -13.62 23.47 -20.87
C MET A 229 -12.40 24.38 -20.71
N MET A 230 -11.22 23.83 -20.99
CA MET A 230 -9.95 24.54 -20.90
C MET A 230 -9.59 25.20 -22.21
N PHE A 231 -9.77 24.49 -23.33
CA PHE A 231 -9.36 25.01 -24.63
C PHE A 231 -10.19 24.41 -25.76
N ASP A 232 -10.52 25.24 -26.76
CA ASP A 232 -11.13 24.82 -28.02
C ASP A 232 -10.08 24.96 -29.12
N PHE A 233 -9.71 23.84 -29.74
CA PHE A 233 -8.66 23.83 -30.74
C PHE A 233 -9.13 24.36 -32.09
N GLY A 234 -10.43 24.46 -32.36
CA GLY A 234 -10.94 25.00 -33.61
C GLY A 234 -10.26 24.40 -34.85
N GLU A 235 -9.72 25.28 -35.70
CA GLU A 235 -8.97 24.91 -36.90
C GLU A 235 -7.47 24.65 -36.64
N LEU A 236 -7.01 24.63 -35.38
CA LEU A 236 -5.59 24.43 -35.08
C LEU A 236 -5.13 23.01 -35.42
N GLY A 237 -6.01 22.02 -35.37
CA GLY A 237 -5.70 20.63 -35.70
C GLY A 237 -6.20 19.64 -34.64
N ASN A 238 -5.61 18.44 -34.66
CA ASN A 238 -5.99 17.34 -33.79
C ASN A 238 -4.89 17.07 -32.78
N PHE A 239 -5.24 17.18 -31.50
CA PHE A 239 -4.34 17.03 -30.37
C PHE A 239 -4.88 16.03 -29.37
N GLU A 240 -3.97 15.35 -28.69
CA GLU A 240 -4.25 14.45 -27.58
C GLU A 240 -3.54 14.94 -26.33
N THR A 241 -4.14 14.74 -25.15
CA THR A 241 -3.40 14.96 -23.91
C THR A 241 -2.35 13.88 -23.72
N ARG A 242 -1.29 14.21 -23.00
CA ARG A 242 -0.18 13.29 -22.71
C ARG A 242 0.19 13.23 -21.25
N ASP A 243 0.17 14.37 -20.55
CA ASP A 243 0.57 14.43 -19.14
C ASP A 243 0.12 15.74 -18.48
N TRP A 244 0.25 15.82 -17.16
CA TRP A 244 0.12 17.05 -16.38
C TRP A 244 1.51 17.58 -16.00
N SER A 245 1.65 18.91 -15.91
CA SER A 245 2.83 19.48 -15.28
C SER A 245 2.89 19.11 -13.79
N PRO A 246 4.08 19.00 -13.18
CA PRO A 246 4.24 18.56 -11.79
C PRO A 246 3.48 19.41 -10.75
N ASP A 247 3.26 20.69 -11.06
CA ASP A 247 2.52 21.67 -10.26
C ASP A 247 0.99 21.64 -10.51
N GLY A 248 0.53 20.85 -11.47
CA GLY A 248 -0.88 20.72 -11.85
C GLY A 248 -1.43 21.89 -12.66
N ALA A 249 -0.59 22.86 -13.06
CA ALA A 249 -1.06 24.08 -13.73
C ALA A 249 -1.25 23.93 -15.25
N ASN A 250 -0.64 22.94 -15.88
CA ASN A 250 -0.65 22.76 -17.33
C ASN A 250 -0.93 21.31 -17.71
N VAL A 251 -1.54 21.13 -18.87
CA VAL A 251 -1.69 19.82 -19.54
C VAL A 251 -0.84 19.82 -20.80
N LEU A 252 0.05 18.84 -20.90
CA LEU A 252 0.84 18.58 -22.09
C LEU A 252 -0.06 17.97 -23.17
N ILE A 253 0.02 18.53 -24.37
CA ILE A 253 -0.65 18.01 -25.55
C ILE A 253 0.34 17.71 -26.67
N VAL A 254 0.02 16.70 -27.46
CA VAL A 254 0.77 16.34 -28.67
C VAL A 254 -0.23 16.12 -29.79
N GLY A 255 0.09 16.60 -30.97
CA GLY A 255 -0.81 16.44 -32.09
C GLY A 255 -0.23 16.90 -33.42
N GLN A 256 -1.12 16.93 -34.40
CA GLN A 256 -0.83 17.46 -35.71
C GLN A 256 -1.65 18.73 -35.92
N ALA A 257 -0.97 19.80 -36.28
CA ALA A 257 -1.62 21.05 -36.60
C ALA A 257 -2.27 21.00 -38.00
N ALA A 258 -3.13 21.97 -38.32
CA ALA A 258 -3.80 22.02 -39.63
C ALA A 258 -2.84 22.12 -40.82
N ASP A 259 -1.68 22.75 -40.64
CA ASP A 259 -0.60 22.82 -41.63
C ASP A 259 0.23 21.51 -41.75
N GLN A 260 -0.22 20.45 -41.08
CA GLN A 260 0.40 19.12 -41.01
C GLN A 260 1.68 19.05 -40.15
N SER A 261 2.09 20.13 -39.50
CA SER A 261 3.21 20.11 -38.55
C SER A 261 2.88 19.25 -37.32
N ARG A 262 3.89 18.59 -36.75
CA ARG A 262 3.75 17.91 -35.45
C ARG A 262 4.13 18.88 -34.35
N LEU A 263 3.24 19.06 -33.39
CA LEU A 263 3.42 20.01 -32.31
C LEU A 263 3.37 19.32 -30.95
N LEU A 264 4.21 19.83 -30.06
CA LEU A 264 4.19 19.60 -28.62
C LEU A 264 3.90 20.96 -28.00
N ALA A 265 2.82 21.05 -27.23
CA ALA A 265 2.40 22.30 -26.59
C ALA A 265 1.79 22.01 -25.23
N THR A 266 1.59 23.05 -24.44
CA THR A 266 0.93 22.97 -23.14
C THR A 266 -0.28 23.89 -23.12
N VAL A 267 -1.36 23.43 -22.49
CA VAL A 267 -2.49 24.29 -22.15
C VAL A 267 -2.40 24.62 -20.67
N ASN A 268 -2.33 25.90 -20.34
CA ASN A 268 -2.41 26.37 -18.96
C ASN A 268 -3.87 26.38 -18.50
N LEU A 269 -4.15 25.81 -17.33
CA LEU A 269 -5.52 25.62 -16.85
C LEU A 269 -6.08 26.86 -16.14
N GLU A 270 -5.25 27.80 -15.73
CA GLU A 270 -5.67 29.03 -15.05
C GLU A 270 -6.10 30.10 -16.05
N ASP A 271 -5.24 30.39 -17.03
CA ASP A 271 -5.48 31.43 -18.03
C ASP A 271 -6.02 30.90 -19.36
N LYS A 272 -6.13 29.57 -19.52
CA LYS A 272 -6.63 28.89 -20.72
C LYS A 272 -5.82 29.22 -21.98
N SER A 273 -4.53 29.49 -21.82
CA SER A 273 -3.62 29.77 -22.93
C SER A 273 -2.93 28.50 -23.45
N LEU A 274 -2.67 28.49 -24.76
CA LEU A 274 -1.82 27.51 -25.42
C LEU A 274 -0.38 28.05 -25.52
N ARG A 275 0.60 27.25 -25.12
CA ARG A 275 2.02 27.63 -25.05
C ARG A 275 2.93 26.57 -25.63
#